data_AF-A0A8T3A7P8-F1
#
_entry.id   AF-A0A8T3A7P8-F1
#
_cell.length_a   1.000
_cell.length_b   1.000
_cell.length_c   1.000
_cell.angle_alpha   90.00
_cell.angle_beta   90.00
_cell.angle_gamma   90.00
#
_symmetry.space_group_name_H-M   'P 1'
#
loop_
_entity.id
_entity.type
_entity.pdbx_description
1 polymer ?
#
loop_
_entity_poly.entity_id
_entity_poly.type
_entity_poly.pdbx_seq_one_letter_code
_entity_poly.pdbx_strand_id
1 'polypeptide(L)' 'MFTDIRNTGQLPNWIGEGVWADLSSAWVTLEFRKIREQNKQNRASDCRGLGSSLHTSGSVPHTEHR' A
#
# COMPACT_ATOMS: atom_id res chain seq x y z
N MET A 1 -8.10 2.04 -9.30
CA MET A 1 -7.63 1.52 -10.62
C MET A 1 -7.08 0.10 -10.51
N PHE A 2 -5.80 -0.16 -10.17
CA PHE A 2 -5.28 -1.55 -10.09
C PHE A 2 -5.89 -2.40 -8.97
N THR A 3 -6.26 -1.78 -7.85
CA THR A 3 -6.96 -2.48 -6.76
C THR A 3 -8.31 -3.01 -7.24
N ASP A 4 -9.06 -2.19 -7.97
CA ASP A 4 -10.38 -2.56 -8.49
C ASP A 4 -10.26 -3.63 -9.57
N ILE A 5 -9.32 -3.47 -10.51
CA ILE A 5 -9.02 -4.45 -11.55
C ILE A 5 -8.66 -5.81 -10.94
N ARG A 6 -7.83 -5.84 -9.89
CA ARG A 6 -7.53 -7.08 -9.18
C ARG A 6 -8.77 -7.67 -8.50
N ASN A 7 -9.63 -6.83 -7.91
CA ASN A 7 -10.82 -7.29 -7.21
C ASN A 7 -11.88 -7.83 -8.19
N THR A 8 -12.00 -7.26 -9.39
CA THR A 8 -12.91 -7.77 -10.44
C THR A 8 -12.33 -8.97 -11.17
N GLY A 9 -11.00 -9.11 -11.21
CA GLY A 9 -10.31 -10.19 -11.92
C GLY A 9 -10.49 -10.13 -13.45
N GLN A 10 -11.00 -9.02 -13.97
CA GLN A 10 -11.25 -8.83 -15.39
C GLN A 10 -10.04 -8.18 -16.06
N LEU A 11 -9.57 -8.77 -17.14
CA LEU A 11 -8.52 -8.21 -17.99
C LEU A 11 -9.04 -6.93 -18.65
N PRO A 12 -8.41 -5.76 -18.42
CA PRO A 12 -8.78 -4.53 -19.11
C PRO A 12 -8.27 -4.50 -20.55
N ASN A 13 -9.04 -3.88 -21.46
CA ASN A 13 -8.71 -3.78 -22.90
C ASN A 13 -7.36 -3.11 -23.23
N TRP A 14 -6.79 -2.36 -22.27
CA TRP A 14 -5.52 -1.65 -22.42
C TRP A 14 -4.32 -2.40 -21.80
N ILE A 15 -4.54 -3.52 -21.12
CA ILE A 15 -3.47 -4.40 -20.61
C ILE A 15 -3.31 -5.57 -21.59
N GLY A 16 -2.09 -5.80 -22.06
CA GLY A 16 -1.78 -6.98 -22.85
C GLY A 16 -1.84 -8.27 -22.02
N GLU A 17 -2.26 -9.38 -22.62
CA GLU A 17 -2.47 -10.66 -21.94
C GLU A 17 -1.24 -11.18 -21.19
N GLY A 18 -0.04 -11.02 -21.74
CA GLY A 18 1.21 -11.41 -21.07
C GLY A 18 1.44 -10.65 -19.76
N VAL A 19 1.29 -9.32 -19.81
CA VAL A 19 1.40 -8.46 -18.62
C VAL A 19 0.32 -8.80 -17.58
N TRP A 20 -0.88 -9.15 -18.05
CA TRP A 20 -1.96 -9.58 -17.16
C TRP A 20 -1.66 -10.89 -16.44
N ALA A 21 -1.08 -11.87 -17.14
CA ALA A 21 -0.67 -13.13 -16.55
C ALA A 21 0.40 -12.91 -15.47
N ASP A 22 1.39 -12.06 -15.75
CA ASP A 22 2.44 -11.71 -14.80
C ASP A 22 1.89 -11.02 -13.55
N LEU A 23 1.00 -10.04 -13.72
CA LEU A 23 0.32 -9.35 -12.63
C LEU A 23 -0.53 -10.30 -11.78
N SER A 24 -1.30 -11.17 -12.44
CA SER A 24 -2.15 -12.15 -11.77
C SER A 24 -1.32 -13.13 -10.94
N SER A 25 -0.20 -13.61 -11.49
CA SER A 25 0.75 -14.47 -10.78
C SER A 25 1.35 -13.75 -9.57
N ALA A 26 1.83 -12.52 -9.75
CA ALA A 26 2.42 -11.71 -8.68
C ALA A 26 1.44 -11.45 -7.53
N TRP A 27 0.15 -11.21 -7.82
CA TRP A 27 -0.86 -10.93 -6.80
C TRP A 27 -1.23 -12.13 -5.92
N VAL A 28 -1.01 -13.35 -6.39
CA VAL A 28 -1.28 -14.58 -5.62
C VAL A 28 -0.14 -14.90 -4.65
N THR A 29 1.05 -14.35 -4.88
CA THR A 29 2.21 -14.60 -4.01
C THR A 29 1.94 -14.20 -2.56
N LEU A 30 2.47 -15.01 -1.63
CA LEU A 30 2.31 -14.79 -0.20
C LEU A 30 2.92 -13.45 0.24
N GLU A 31 4.07 -13.10 -0.33
CA GLU A 31 4.78 -11.85 -0.04
C GLU A 31 3.94 -10.62 -0.43
N PHE A 32 3.32 -10.65 -1.61
CA PHE A 32 2.42 -9.57 -2.01
C PHE A 32 1.21 -9.44 -1.06
N ARG A 33 0.63 -10.58 -0.63
CA ARG A 33 -0.49 -10.59 0.32
C ARG A 33 -0.11 -10.00 1.68
N LYS A 34 1.07 -10.36 2.23
CA LYS A 34 1.59 -9.82 3.48
C LYS A 34 1.77 -8.30 3.40
N ILE A 35 2.45 -7.81 2.36
CA ILE A 35 2.68 -6.38 2.14
C ILE A 35 1.35 -5.63 1.99
N ARG A 36 0.41 -6.21 1.23
CA ARG A 36 -0.93 -5.62 1.05
C ARG A 36 -1.67 -5.47 2.37
N GLU A 37 -1.66 -6.50 3.22
CA GLU A 37 -2.37 -6.45 4.50
C GLU A 37 -1.71 -5.44 5.43
N GLN A 38 -0.38 -5.42 5.53
CA GLN A 38 0.34 -4.40 6.30
C GLN A 38 0.00 -2.98 5.82
N ASN A 39 -0.03 -2.75 4.50
CA ASN A 39 -0.40 -1.45 3.94
C ASN A 39 -1.86 -1.08 4.22
N LYS A 40 -2.76 -2.06 4.31
CA LYS A 40 -4.16 -1.84 4.70
C LYS A 40 -4.23 -1.41 6.17
N GLN A 41 -3.48 -2.07 7.05
CA GLN A 41 -3.39 -1.70 8.46
C GLN A 41 -2.76 -0.30 8.65
N ASN A 42 -1.66 0.01 7.94
CA ASN A 42 -1.04 1.34 7.99
C ASN A 42 -1.96 2.47 7.52
N ARG A 43 -2.90 2.17 6.61
CA ARG A 43 -3.91 3.12 6.11
C ARG A 43 -5.13 3.23 7.01
N ALA A 44 -5.42 2.20 7.80
CA ALA A 44 -6.44 2.27 8.83
C ALA A 44 -5.88 3.18 9.95
N SER A 45 -5.99 4.50 9.74
CA SER A 45 -5.86 5.47 10.81
C SER A 45 -6.99 5.17 11.79
N ASP A 46 -6.69 4.38 12.82
CA ASP A 46 -7.64 4.17 13.90
C ASP A 46 -8.07 5.56 14.40
N CYS A 47 -9.38 5.75 14.43
CA CYS A 47 -10.09 6.98 14.82
C CYS A 47 -9.79 7.41 16.28
N ARG A 48 -8.81 6.76 16.93
CA ARG A 48 -8.28 7.01 18.28
C ARG A 48 -6.82 7.49 18.25
N GLY A 49 -6.41 8.19 17.20
CA GLY A 49 -5.30 9.14 17.29
C GLY A 49 -3.88 8.57 17.37
N LEU A 50 -3.65 7.35 16.86
CA LEU A 50 -2.29 6.84 16.66
C LEU A 50 -2.18 6.03 15.37
N GLY A 51 -2.67 6.60 14.27
CA GLY A 51 -2.41 6.07 12.94
C GLY A 51 -0.90 6.04 12.74
N SER A 52 -0.33 4.87 12.53
CA SER A 52 1.11 4.59 12.46
C SER A 52 1.79 5.12 11.20
N SER A 53 1.42 6.32 10.75
CA SER A 53 2.32 7.16 9.97
C SER A 53 3.30 7.79 10.97
N LEU A 54 4.39 7.08 11.28
CA LEU A 54 5.57 7.66 11.92
C LEU A 54 6.20 8.65 10.93
N HIS A 55 5.62 9.83 10.80
CA HIS A 55 6.36 10.96 10.29
C HIS A 55 7.26 11.45 11.43
N THR A 56 8.43 10.83 11.60
CA THR A 56 9.48 11.33 12.50
C THR A 56 10.14 12.55 11.85
N SER A 57 9.37 13.61 11.58
CA SER A 57 9.96 14.94 11.55
C SER A 57 10.01 15.41 12.99
N GLY A 58 11.10 15.03 13.67
CA GLY A 58 11.42 15.61 14.96
C GLY A 58 11.42 17.12 14.79
N SER A 59 10.53 17.80 15.52
CA SER A 59 10.67 19.25 15.68
C SER A 59 11.90 19.44 16.56
N VAL A 60 12.98 20.00 15.99
CA VAL A 60 14.16 20.39 16.77
C VAL A 60 13.70 21.47 17.75
N PRO A 61 13.82 21.28 19.07
CA PRO A 61 13.45 22.31 20.03
C PRO A 61 14.38 23.51 19.88
N HIS A 62 13.81 24.72 19.89
CA HIS A 62 14.55 25.99 19.71
C HIS A 62 15.73 26.19 20.68
N THR A 63 15.82 25.41 21.75
CA THR A 63 16.94 25.39 22.70
C THR A 63 18.26 24.86 22.12
N GLU A 64 18.25 24.19 20.96
CA GLU A 64 19.50 23.73 20.31
C GLU A 64 20.16 24.78 19.40
N HIS A 65 19.52 25.92 19.12
CA HIS A 65 20.13 27.00 18.34
C HIS A 65 20.75 28.05 19.27
N ARG A 66 21.95 27.76 19.81
CA ARG A 66 22.78 28.75 20.50
C ARG A 66 23.79 29.38 19.55
#